data_AF-A0A177H8R4-F1
#
_entry.id   AF-A0A177H8R4-F1
#
_cell.length_a   1.000
_cell.length_b   1.000
_cell.length_c   1.000
_cell.angle_alpha   90.00
_cell.angle_beta   90.00
_cell.angle_gamma   90.00
#
_symmetry.space_group_name_H-M   'P 1'
#
loop_
_entity.id
_entity.type
_entity.pdbx_description
1 polymer ?
#
loop_
_entity_poly.entity_id
_entity_poly.type
_entity_poly.pdbx_seq_one_letter_code
_entity_poly.pdbx_strand_id
1 'polypeptide(L)'
;MSLWSRISEVLSALAKGAPLSEVFARWSKPPEQTVAFTIAVIALGAKMAKADGHVTRSEVQAFRQVFHIPPEALEQAARVFDLARQDVSGYEHYAGRIGAMFGSGSKILEDLLEGLFHIATADDDYHPKENVFLEKVADLFGLEGMQFQSIRARCVSGYAADPYTILGASQEEAFPIIKAKWQALVRDSHPDLMIARGVPAEAVKLAEKRLIRVNEAFEKIKNAKS
;
A
#
# COMPACT_ATOMS: atom_id res chain seq x y z
N MET A 1 -15.98 -9.56 20.23
CA MET A 1 -14.68 -10.10 19.80
C MET A 1 -13.99 -9.10 18.91
N SER A 2 -12.69 -8.84 19.12
CA SER A 2 -11.93 -7.89 18.32
C SER A 2 -11.45 -8.54 17.00
N LEU A 3 -11.03 -7.72 16.03
CA LEU A 3 -10.41 -8.20 14.80
C LEU A 3 -9.17 -9.08 15.10
N TRP A 4 -8.34 -8.62 16.03
CA TRP A 4 -7.10 -9.28 16.43
C TRP A 4 -7.31 -10.58 17.21
N SER A 5 -8.40 -10.69 17.99
CA SER A 5 -8.74 -11.97 18.63
C SER A 5 -9.10 -13.03 17.58
N ARG A 6 -9.81 -12.64 16.52
CA ARG A 6 -10.13 -13.53 15.39
C ARG A 6 -8.88 -13.92 14.60
N ILE A 7 -7.99 -12.96 14.31
CA ILE A 7 -6.69 -13.27 13.68
C ILE A 7 -5.94 -14.32 14.52
N SER A 8 -5.89 -14.16 15.85
CA SER A 8 -5.24 -15.12 16.74
C SER A 8 -5.85 -16.52 16.69
N GLU A 9 -7.18 -16.63 16.71
CA GLU A 9 -7.89 -17.91 16.61
C GLU A 9 -7.56 -18.63 15.31
N VAL A 10 -7.55 -17.89 14.20
CA VAL A 10 -7.21 -18.43 12.87
C VAL A 10 -5.79 -18.94 12.84
N LEU A 11 -4.83 -18.14 13.29
CA LEU A 11 -3.42 -18.54 13.30
C LEU A 11 -3.15 -19.72 14.22
N SER A 12 -3.98 -19.88 15.26
CA SER A 12 -3.91 -21.02 16.18
C SER A 12 -4.54 -22.28 15.59
N ALA A 13 -5.51 -22.13 14.67
CA ALA A 13 -6.15 -23.22 13.94
C ALA A 13 -5.33 -23.72 12.72
N LEU A 14 -4.29 -22.99 12.31
CA LEU A 14 -3.33 -23.46 11.32
C LEU A 14 -2.49 -24.60 11.89
N ALA A 15 -2.39 -25.70 11.14
CA ALA A 15 -1.45 -26.76 11.47
C ALA A 15 -0.01 -26.21 11.45
N LYS A 16 0.86 -26.72 12.32
CA LYS A 16 2.27 -26.32 12.34
C LYS A 16 2.89 -26.56 10.96
N GLY A 17 3.35 -25.49 10.30
CA GLY A 17 3.96 -25.54 8.97
C GLY A 17 3.00 -25.43 7.79
N ALA A 18 1.70 -25.27 8.01
CA ALA A 18 0.76 -24.96 6.93
C ALA A 18 1.03 -23.56 6.35
N PRO A 19 0.93 -23.38 5.02
CA PRO A 19 1.13 -22.07 4.40
C PRO A 19 -0.02 -21.13 4.77
N LEU A 20 0.28 -19.83 4.81
CA LEU A 20 -0.73 -18.82 5.11
C LEU A 20 -1.87 -18.84 4.08
N SER A 21 -1.60 -19.31 2.85
CA SER A 21 -2.58 -19.47 1.77
C SER A 21 -3.80 -20.33 2.15
N GLU A 22 -3.64 -21.31 3.04
CA GLU A 22 -4.76 -22.16 3.51
C GLU A 22 -5.81 -21.38 4.33
N VAL A 23 -5.38 -20.31 5.00
CA VAL A 23 -6.28 -19.38 5.70
C VAL A 23 -7.29 -18.80 4.73
N PHE A 24 -6.86 -18.47 3.51
CA PHE A 24 -7.66 -17.80 2.49
C PHE A 24 -8.68 -18.71 1.80
N ALA A 25 -8.47 -20.03 1.83
CA ALA A 25 -9.40 -20.99 1.24
C ALA A 25 -10.73 -21.08 2.00
N ARG A 26 -10.76 -20.67 3.27
CA ARG A 26 -11.90 -20.89 4.16
C ARG A 26 -12.96 -19.78 4.13
N TRP A 27 -12.73 -18.64 3.48
CA TRP A 27 -13.47 -17.40 3.79
C TRP A 27 -13.98 -16.65 2.57
N SER A 28 -15.31 -16.59 2.42
CA SER A 28 -15.98 -15.88 1.32
C SER A 28 -17.00 -14.86 1.80
N LYS A 29 -17.17 -14.65 3.11
CA LYS A 29 -18.22 -13.76 3.67
C LYS A 29 -17.68 -12.83 4.78
N PRO A 30 -18.26 -11.63 4.96
CA PRO A 30 -18.00 -10.82 6.15
C PRO A 30 -18.44 -11.56 7.43
N PRO A 31 -17.71 -11.45 8.56
CA PRO A 31 -16.58 -10.57 8.85
C PRO A 31 -15.18 -11.19 8.59
N GLU A 32 -15.14 -12.38 7.99
CA GLU A 32 -13.90 -13.13 7.72
C GLU A 32 -13.05 -12.47 6.63
N GLN A 33 -13.69 -11.71 5.73
CA GLN A 33 -13.02 -10.89 4.72
C GLN A 33 -12.09 -9.83 5.32
N THR A 34 -12.45 -9.19 6.44
CA THR A 34 -11.60 -8.18 7.10
C THR A 34 -10.35 -8.83 7.71
N VAL A 35 -10.51 -10.00 8.32
CA VAL A 35 -9.40 -10.80 8.87
C VAL A 35 -8.45 -11.25 7.76
N ALA A 36 -9.00 -11.82 6.67
CA ALA A 36 -8.22 -12.25 5.52
C ALA A 36 -7.46 -11.08 4.91
N PHE A 37 -8.14 -9.95 4.69
CA PHE A 37 -7.53 -8.75 4.16
C PHE A 37 -6.34 -8.30 5.01
N THR A 38 -6.52 -8.15 6.33
CA THR A 38 -5.42 -7.76 7.23
C THR A 38 -4.26 -8.75 7.15
N ILE A 39 -4.53 -10.05 7.15
CA ILE A 39 -3.49 -11.08 7.03
C ILE A 39 -2.76 -10.99 5.68
N ALA A 40 -3.49 -10.83 4.57
CA ALA A 40 -2.92 -10.77 3.23
C ALA A 40 -2.08 -9.52 3.02
N VAL A 41 -2.52 -8.39 3.56
CA VAL A 41 -1.82 -7.12 3.52
C VAL A 41 -0.51 -7.21 4.32
N ILE A 42 -0.57 -7.76 5.54
CA ILE A 42 0.64 -8.03 6.33
C ILE A 42 1.58 -8.98 5.58
N ALA A 43 1.04 -10.01 4.93
CA ALA A 43 1.82 -10.95 4.16
C ALA A 43 2.50 -10.31 2.95
N LEU A 44 1.82 -9.42 2.22
CA LEU A 44 2.42 -8.67 1.11
C LEU A 44 3.58 -7.79 1.58
N GLY A 45 3.40 -7.04 2.68
CA GLY A 45 4.48 -6.25 3.26
C GLY A 45 5.68 -7.10 3.68
N ALA A 46 5.44 -8.27 4.30
CA ALA A 46 6.49 -9.21 4.68
C ALA A 46 7.23 -9.82 3.49
N LYS A 47 6.54 -10.06 2.37
CA LYS A 47 7.14 -10.58 1.13
C LYS A 47 7.96 -9.51 0.42
N MET A 48 7.51 -8.27 0.44
CA MET A 48 8.23 -7.13 -0.12
C MET A 48 9.55 -6.91 0.61
N ALA A 49 9.53 -6.86 1.95
CA ALA A 49 10.73 -6.72 2.78
C ALA A 49 11.69 -7.92 2.72
N LYS A 50 11.33 -8.99 1.98
CA LYS A 50 12.20 -10.14 1.69
C LYS A 50 12.78 -10.08 0.27
N ALA A 51 12.24 -9.24 -0.62
CA ALA A 51 12.61 -9.22 -2.03
C ALA A 51 14.09 -8.83 -2.25
N ASP A 52 14.64 -8.01 -1.36
CA ASP A 52 16.03 -7.58 -1.30
C ASP A 52 16.90 -8.48 -0.39
N GLY A 53 16.30 -9.12 0.61
CA GLY A 53 16.86 -10.14 1.49
C GLY A 53 17.08 -9.70 2.94
N HIS A 54 16.82 -8.42 3.29
CA HIS A 54 17.03 -7.90 4.65
C HIS A 54 15.93 -6.92 5.04
N VAL A 55 15.21 -7.22 6.14
CA VAL A 55 14.24 -6.28 6.70
C VAL A 55 14.96 -5.28 7.61
N THR A 56 14.88 -3.99 7.29
CA THR A 56 15.42 -2.87 8.05
C THR A 56 14.48 -2.44 9.18
N ARG A 57 15.01 -1.71 10.17
CA ARG A 57 14.18 -1.15 11.27
C ARG A 57 13.20 -0.08 10.75
N SER A 58 13.61 0.70 9.75
CA SER A 58 12.78 1.73 9.10
C SER A 58 11.58 1.12 8.41
N GLU A 59 11.74 0.00 7.69
CA GLU A 59 10.61 -0.71 7.07
C GLU A 59 9.63 -1.27 8.11
N VAL A 60 10.12 -1.88 9.20
CA VAL A 60 9.24 -2.37 10.29
C VAL A 60 8.46 -1.21 10.92
N GLN A 61 9.11 -0.05 11.10
CA GLN A 61 8.45 1.13 11.62
C GLN A 61 7.41 1.67 10.64
N ALA A 62 7.75 1.83 9.36
CA ALA A 62 6.83 2.26 8.31
C ALA A 62 5.64 1.31 8.19
N PHE A 63 5.88 0.00 8.24
CA PHE A 63 4.84 -1.02 8.25
C PHE A 63 3.85 -0.82 9.40
N ARG A 64 4.34 -0.64 10.63
CA ARG A 64 3.48 -0.37 11.80
C ARG A 64 2.66 0.90 11.65
N GLN A 65 3.21 1.90 10.96
CA GLN A 65 2.55 3.19 10.76
C GLN A 65 1.48 3.15 9.68
N VAL A 66 1.72 2.44 8.59
CA VAL A 66 0.74 2.26 7.50
C VAL A 66 -0.47 1.45 7.95
N PHE A 67 -0.27 0.46 8.83
CA PHE A 67 -1.31 -0.50 9.21
C PHE A 67 -1.96 -0.26 10.58
N HIS A 68 -1.60 0.83 11.27
CA HIS A 68 -2.19 1.26 12.57
C HIS A 68 -2.39 0.10 13.54
N ILE A 69 -1.34 -0.70 13.75
CA ILE A 69 -1.44 -1.89 14.59
C ILE A 69 -1.42 -1.40 16.05
N PRO A 70 -2.51 -1.60 16.82
CA PRO A 70 -2.53 -1.14 18.20
C PRO A 70 -1.54 -1.96 19.05
N PRO A 71 -1.00 -1.42 20.16
CA PRO A 71 0.04 -2.09 20.94
C PRO A 71 -0.32 -3.52 21.37
N GLU A 72 -1.58 -3.76 21.73
CA GLU A 72 -2.10 -5.07 22.12
C GLU A 72 -2.14 -6.11 20.99
N ALA A 73 -2.02 -5.67 19.74
CA ALA A 73 -2.06 -6.51 18.54
C ALA A 73 -0.67 -6.80 17.94
N LEU A 74 0.39 -6.18 18.49
CA LEU A 74 1.73 -6.25 17.93
C LEU A 74 2.25 -7.68 17.85
N GLU A 75 1.94 -8.52 18.85
CA GLU A 75 2.38 -9.92 18.88
C GLU A 75 1.71 -10.73 17.76
N GLN A 76 0.40 -10.56 17.55
CA GLN A 76 -0.33 -11.25 16.50
C GLN A 76 0.13 -10.79 15.12
N ALA A 77 0.31 -9.48 14.92
CA ALA A 77 0.82 -8.94 13.67
C ALA A 77 2.24 -9.43 13.35
N ALA A 78 3.14 -9.45 14.35
CA ALA A 78 4.48 -10.00 14.20
C ALA A 78 4.44 -11.48 13.81
N ARG A 79 3.56 -12.27 14.42
CA ARG A 79 3.37 -13.68 14.07
C ARG A 79 2.90 -13.88 12.62
N VAL A 80 1.96 -13.06 12.13
CA VAL A 80 1.54 -13.10 10.72
C VAL A 80 2.71 -12.75 9.80
N PHE A 81 3.45 -11.70 10.14
CA PHE A 81 4.60 -11.23 9.37
C PHE A 81 5.69 -12.30 9.27
N ASP A 82 6.05 -12.93 10.39
CA ASP A 82 7.05 -14.00 10.43
C ASP A 82 6.62 -15.23 9.64
N LEU A 83 5.35 -15.65 9.74
CA LEU A 83 4.82 -16.75 8.96
C LEU A 83 4.85 -16.44 7.46
N ALA A 84 4.44 -15.25 7.05
CA ALA A 84 4.50 -14.83 5.66
C ALA A 84 5.93 -14.78 5.11
N ARG A 85 6.90 -14.36 5.94
CA ARG A 85 8.32 -14.34 5.58
C ARG A 85 8.89 -15.75 5.35
N GLN A 86 8.47 -16.72 6.17
CA GLN A 86 8.90 -18.12 6.10
C GLN A 86 8.17 -18.92 5.03
N ASP A 87 6.96 -18.51 4.65
CA ASP A 87 6.15 -19.18 3.65
C ASP A 87 6.88 -19.21 2.28
N VAL A 88 6.79 -20.36 1.62
CA VAL A 88 7.35 -20.62 0.29
C VAL A 88 6.40 -20.12 -0.81
N SER A 89 5.12 -19.91 -0.49
CA SER A 89 4.14 -19.36 -1.41
C SER A 89 4.57 -17.98 -1.91
N GLY A 90 4.47 -17.76 -3.22
CA GLY A 90 4.74 -16.45 -3.83
C GLY A 90 3.79 -15.36 -3.34
N TYR A 91 4.22 -14.11 -3.42
CA TYR A 91 3.37 -12.96 -3.08
C TYR A 91 2.17 -12.82 -4.05
N GLU A 92 2.31 -13.40 -5.25
CA GLU A 92 1.31 -13.38 -6.32
C GLU A 92 -0.02 -14.00 -5.88
N HIS A 93 0.02 -15.04 -5.05
CA HIS A 93 -1.18 -15.66 -4.52
C HIS A 93 -1.97 -14.70 -3.63
N TYR A 94 -1.26 -13.97 -2.76
CA TYR A 94 -1.87 -12.98 -1.86
C TYR A 94 -2.42 -11.79 -2.64
N ALA A 95 -1.62 -11.24 -3.56
CA ALA A 95 -2.02 -10.09 -4.38
C ALA A 95 -3.24 -10.42 -5.25
N GLY A 96 -3.25 -11.56 -5.95
CA GLY A 96 -4.39 -11.97 -6.78
C GLY A 96 -5.67 -12.19 -5.98
N ARG A 97 -5.57 -12.72 -4.75
CA ARG A 97 -6.73 -12.87 -3.85
C ARG A 97 -7.30 -11.53 -3.40
N ILE A 98 -6.45 -10.59 -3.01
CA ILE A 98 -6.89 -9.24 -2.61
C ILE A 98 -7.53 -8.54 -3.81
N GLY A 99 -6.91 -8.61 -5.01
CA GLY A 99 -7.47 -8.05 -6.23
C GLY A 99 -8.87 -8.58 -6.54
N ALA A 100 -9.06 -9.90 -6.46
CA ALA A 100 -10.38 -10.53 -6.65
C ALA A 100 -11.41 -10.14 -5.59
N MET A 101 -10.99 -9.83 -4.36
CA MET A 101 -11.89 -9.49 -3.25
C MET A 101 -12.50 -8.10 -3.38
N PHE A 102 -11.71 -7.11 -3.80
CA PHE A 102 -12.15 -5.71 -3.89
C PHE A 102 -12.54 -5.28 -5.31
N GLY A 103 -12.30 -6.14 -6.30
CA GLY A 103 -12.46 -5.83 -7.70
C GLY A 103 -11.26 -5.08 -8.25
N SER A 104 -10.85 -5.46 -9.46
CA SER A 104 -9.72 -4.88 -10.18
C SER A 104 -9.86 -3.36 -10.31
N GLY A 105 -8.76 -2.64 -10.08
CA GLY A 105 -8.70 -1.18 -10.22
C GLY A 105 -9.41 -0.39 -9.12
N SER A 106 -9.86 -1.03 -8.03
CA SER A 106 -10.56 -0.33 -6.95
C SER A 106 -9.64 0.59 -6.14
N LYS A 107 -10.21 1.67 -5.59
CA LYS A 107 -9.49 2.67 -4.79
C LYS A 107 -8.76 2.08 -3.57
N ILE A 108 -9.31 1.04 -2.96
CA ILE A 108 -8.68 0.34 -1.83
C ILE A 108 -7.36 -0.31 -2.25
N LEU A 109 -7.28 -0.83 -3.48
CA LEU A 109 -6.05 -1.43 -4.02
C LEU A 109 -5.00 -0.37 -4.35
N GLU A 110 -5.42 0.81 -4.83
CA GLU A 110 -4.52 1.96 -4.98
C GLU A 110 -3.91 2.37 -3.64
N ASP A 111 -4.73 2.52 -2.60
CA ASP A 111 -4.30 2.92 -1.26
C ASP A 111 -3.36 1.86 -0.64
N LEU A 112 -3.64 0.57 -0.87
CA LEU A 112 -2.77 -0.53 -0.44
C LEU A 112 -1.42 -0.50 -1.16
N LEU A 113 -1.41 -0.34 -2.49
CA LEU A 113 -0.19 -0.25 -3.27
C LEU A 113 0.65 0.96 -2.84
N GLU A 114 0.00 2.09 -2.57
CA GLU A 114 0.65 3.27 -2.02
C GLU A 114 1.28 3.01 -0.64
N GLY A 115 0.59 2.29 0.24
CA GLY A 115 1.16 1.85 1.52
C GLY A 115 2.39 0.94 1.35
N LEU A 116 2.39 0.06 0.36
CA LEU A 116 3.56 -0.77 0.03
C LEU A 116 4.72 0.08 -0.49
N PHE A 117 4.47 1.06 -1.36
CA PHE A 117 5.48 2.03 -1.78
C PHE A 117 6.08 2.78 -0.59
N HIS A 118 5.26 3.21 0.38
CA HIS A 118 5.76 3.92 1.55
C HIS A 118 6.77 3.08 2.36
N ILE A 119 6.48 1.79 2.53
CA ILE A 119 7.38 0.87 3.23
C ILE A 119 8.67 0.67 2.41
N ALA A 120 8.57 0.47 1.09
CA ALA A 120 9.72 0.28 0.20
C ALA A 120 10.62 1.52 0.12
N THR A 121 10.08 2.72 0.35
CA THR A 121 10.88 3.97 0.35
C THR A 121 11.29 4.42 1.75
N ALA A 122 11.12 3.59 2.79
CA ALA A 122 11.28 4.01 4.18
C ALA A 122 12.73 4.31 4.60
N ASP A 123 13.70 3.74 3.91
CA ASP A 123 15.15 3.96 4.11
C ASP A 123 15.77 4.90 3.05
N ASP A 124 14.93 5.58 2.26
CA ASP A 124 15.32 6.43 1.13
C ASP A 124 16.08 5.67 -0.01
N ASP A 125 16.07 4.34 -0.03
CA ASP A 125 16.73 3.52 -1.07
C ASP A 125 15.75 2.58 -1.78
N TYR A 126 15.10 3.11 -2.83
CA TYR A 126 14.15 2.34 -3.65
C TYR A 126 14.87 1.45 -4.67
N HIS A 127 14.82 0.13 -4.47
CA HIS A 127 15.58 -0.83 -5.24
C HIS A 127 14.85 -1.33 -6.51
N PRO A 128 15.57 -1.69 -7.59
CA PRO A 128 14.96 -2.26 -8.80
C PRO A 128 14.14 -3.54 -8.55
N LYS A 129 14.51 -4.34 -7.55
CA LYS A 129 13.76 -5.56 -7.19
C LYS A 129 12.39 -5.24 -6.58
N GLU A 130 12.32 -4.20 -5.76
CA GLU A 130 11.06 -3.71 -5.19
C GLU A 130 10.18 -3.13 -6.28
N ASN A 131 10.76 -2.43 -7.27
CA ASN A 131 10.00 -1.98 -8.43
C ASN A 131 9.34 -3.13 -9.18
N VAL A 132 10.09 -4.19 -9.50
CA VAL A 132 9.54 -5.38 -10.17
C VAL A 132 8.45 -6.04 -9.33
N PHE A 133 8.62 -6.07 -8.00
CA PHE A 133 7.61 -6.58 -7.08
C PHE A 133 6.32 -5.74 -7.12
N LEU A 134 6.44 -4.43 -6.93
CA LEU A 134 5.29 -3.50 -6.88
C LEU A 134 4.56 -3.41 -8.22
N GLU A 135 5.28 -3.48 -9.34
CA GLU A 135 4.70 -3.52 -10.68
C GLU A 135 3.84 -4.77 -10.88
N LYS A 136 4.36 -5.95 -10.50
CA LYS A 136 3.57 -7.19 -10.53
C LYS A 136 2.37 -7.18 -9.59
N VAL A 137 2.50 -6.58 -8.41
CA VAL A 137 1.36 -6.43 -7.49
C VAL A 137 0.31 -5.50 -8.09
N ALA A 138 0.72 -4.40 -8.74
CA ALA A 138 -0.18 -3.50 -9.44
C ALA A 138 -0.94 -4.20 -10.58
N ASP A 139 -0.26 -5.02 -11.38
CA ASP A 139 -0.87 -5.84 -12.42
C ASP A 139 -1.94 -6.78 -11.85
N LEU A 140 -1.64 -7.45 -10.74
CA LEU A 140 -2.57 -8.36 -10.06
C LEU A 140 -3.74 -7.63 -9.40
N PHE A 141 -3.58 -6.36 -9.04
CA PHE A 141 -4.65 -5.48 -8.61
C PHE A 141 -5.46 -4.91 -9.77
N GLY A 142 -5.02 -5.12 -11.02
CA GLY A 142 -5.63 -4.53 -12.20
C GLY A 142 -5.49 -3.00 -12.23
N LEU A 143 -4.39 -2.48 -11.66
CA LEU A 143 -4.03 -1.07 -11.75
C LEU A 143 -3.27 -0.86 -13.06
N GLU A 144 -3.86 -0.09 -13.97
CA GLU A 144 -3.28 0.16 -15.29
C GLU A 144 -1.95 0.90 -15.18
N GLY A 145 -1.10 0.80 -16.23
CA GLY A 145 0.25 1.36 -16.21
C GLY A 145 0.31 2.84 -15.80
N MET A 146 -0.65 3.67 -16.23
CA MET A 146 -0.69 5.09 -15.82
C MET A 146 -0.96 5.26 -14.31
N GLN A 147 -1.80 4.43 -13.70
CA GLN A 147 -2.08 4.46 -12.26
C GLN A 147 -0.82 4.09 -11.47
N PHE A 148 -0.14 2.99 -11.85
CA PHE A 148 1.12 2.60 -11.23
C PHE A 148 2.19 3.70 -11.33
N GLN A 149 2.39 4.25 -12.52
CA GLN A 149 3.36 5.33 -12.75
C GLN A 149 3.04 6.56 -11.90
N SER A 150 1.75 6.88 -11.76
CA SER A 150 1.31 8.01 -10.95
C SER A 150 1.55 7.80 -9.46
N ILE A 151 1.24 6.62 -8.93
CA ILE A 151 1.50 6.26 -7.53
C ILE A 151 3.02 6.28 -7.27
N ARG A 152 3.81 5.61 -8.11
CA ARG A 152 5.28 5.60 -8.03
C ARG A 152 5.85 7.00 -8.05
N ALA A 153 5.37 7.85 -8.97
CA ALA A 153 5.83 9.22 -9.11
C ALA A 153 5.52 10.09 -7.89
N ARG A 154 4.52 9.76 -7.08
CA ARG A 154 4.19 10.46 -5.83
C ARG A 154 5.00 9.96 -4.63
N CYS A 155 5.31 8.66 -4.59
CA CYS A 155 5.95 8.03 -3.44
C CYS A 155 7.48 8.06 -3.51
N VAL A 156 8.07 7.91 -4.71
CA VAL A 156 9.53 7.80 -4.86
C VAL A 156 10.17 9.19 -5.03
N SER A 157 10.94 9.60 -4.02
CA SER A 157 11.77 10.81 -4.06
C SER A 157 12.83 10.71 -5.15
N GLY A 158 13.14 11.81 -5.85
CA GLY A 158 14.13 11.82 -6.93
C GLY A 158 13.67 11.21 -8.26
N TYR A 159 12.51 10.55 -8.31
CA TYR A 159 11.91 10.11 -9.58
C TYR A 159 11.45 11.35 -10.37
N ALA A 160 12.17 11.68 -11.45
CA ALA A 160 11.85 12.81 -12.32
C ALA A 160 10.62 12.47 -13.18
N ALA A 161 9.43 12.66 -12.61
CA ALA A 161 8.17 12.47 -13.30
C ALA A 161 7.66 13.77 -13.90
N ASP A 162 7.05 13.66 -15.08
CA ASP A 162 6.25 14.71 -15.69
C ASP A 162 5.10 15.11 -14.74
N PRO A 163 4.81 16.42 -14.55
CA PRO A 163 3.72 16.88 -13.69
C PRO A 163 2.37 16.20 -13.94
N TYR A 164 2.05 15.87 -15.19
CA TYR A 164 0.80 15.17 -15.52
C TYR A 164 0.78 13.75 -14.94
N THR A 165 1.91 13.05 -14.98
CA THR A 165 2.06 11.72 -14.36
C THR A 165 1.85 11.78 -12.85
N ILE A 166 2.40 12.79 -12.16
CA ILE A 166 2.22 12.98 -10.70
C ILE A 166 0.74 13.11 -10.33
N LEU A 167 -0.04 13.81 -11.15
CA LEU A 167 -1.49 13.97 -10.97
C LEU A 167 -2.33 12.80 -11.50
N GLY A 168 -1.72 11.84 -12.19
CA GLY A 168 -2.46 10.76 -12.88
C GLY A 168 -3.31 11.30 -14.02
N ALA A 169 -2.82 12.35 -14.68
CA ALA A 169 -3.48 13.04 -15.77
C ALA A 169 -2.76 12.84 -17.11
N SER A 170 -3.48 13.05 -18.21
CA SER A 170 -2.90 13.17 -19.55
C SER A 170 -2.80 14.64 -19.97
N GLN A 171 -1.81 14.95 -20.82
CA GLN A 171 -1.63 16.31 -21.36
C GLN A 171 -2.83 16.77 -22.21
N GLU A 172 -3.52 15.80 -22.81
CA GLU A 172 -4.71 15.96 -23.65
C GLU A 172 -5.99 16.22 -22.82
N GLU A 173 -5.97 15.95 -21.52
CA GLU A 173 -7.13 16.19 -20.67
C GLU A 173 -7.42 17.69 -20.53
N ALA A 174 -8.72 18.01 -20.50
CA ALA A 174 -9.18 19.37 -20.26
C ALA A 174 -8.78 19.84 -18.86
N PHE A 175 -8.37 21.11 -18.73
CA PHE A 175 -7.91 21.68 -17.47
C PHE A 175 -8.90 21.49 -16.28
N PRO A 176 -10.24 21.57 -16.45
CA PRO A 176 -11.18 21.26 -15.37
C PRO A 176 -11.06 19.83 -14.84
N ILE A 177 -10.77 18.85 -15.70
CA ILE A 177 -10.58 17.44 -15.30
C ILE A 177 -9.30 17.30 -14.49
N ILE A 178 -8.21 17.93 -14.96
CA ILE A 178 -6.91 17.95 -14.25
C ILE A 178 -7.07 18.60 -12.87
N LYS A 179 -7.81 19.71 -12.78
CA LYS A 179 -8.11 20.39 -11.52
C LYS A 179 -8.91 19.49 -10.56
N ALA A 180 -9.89 18.74 -11.06
CA ALA A 180 -10.65 17.80 -10.24
C ALA A 180 -9.76 16.66 -9.68
N LYS A 181 -8.85 16.11 -10.50
CA LYS A 181 -7.86 15.12 -10.05
C LYS A 181 -6.92 15.68 -8.97
N TRP A 182 -6.42 16.90 -9.16
CA TRP A 182 -5.63 17.60 -8.14
C TRP A 182 -6.42 17.77 -6.83
N GLN A 183 -7.66 18.24 -6.88
CA GLN A 183 -8.50 18.40 -5.68
C GLN A 183 -8.75 17.09 -4.94
N ALA A 184 -8.94 15.98 -5.66
CA ALA A 184 -9.08 14.65 -5.08
C ALA A 184 -7.79 14.24 -4.35
N LEU A 185 -6.63 14.40 -5.00
CA LEU A 185 -5.32 14.07 -4.41
C LEU A 185 -5.01 14.92 -3.17
N VAL A 186 -5.33 16.22 -3.19
CA VAL A 186 -5.17 17.12 -2.04
C VAL A 186 -6.02 16.67 -0.87
N ARG A 187 -7.29 16.31 -1.13
CA ARG A 187 -8.20 15.80 -0.09
C ARG A 187 -7.68 14.49 0.51
N ASP A 188 -7.26 13.57 -0.35
CA ASP A 188 -6.76 12.25 0.06
C ASP A 188 -5.44 12.34 0.84
N SER A 189 -4.62 13.36 0.58
CA SER A 189 -3.32 13.56 1.20
C SER A 189 -3.35 14.55 2.37
N HIS A 190 -4.53 15.04 2.77
CA HIS A 190 -4.62 16.11 3.77
C HIS A 190 -4.21 15.61 5.17
N PRO A 191 -3.27 16.28 5.87
CA PRO A 191 -2.82 15.89 7.21
C PRO A 191 -3.95 15.67 8.20
N ASP A 192 -4.94 16.57 8.25
CA ASP A 192 -6.09 16.43 9.15
C ASP A 192 -6.93 15.19 8.89
N LEU A 193 -7.10 14.77 7.62
CA LEU A 193 -7.83 13.55 7.29
C LEU A 193 -7.03 12.32 7.72
N MET A 194 -5.70 12.37 7.64
CA MET A 194 -4.81 11.32 8.11
C MET A 194 -4.81 11.23 9.65
N ILE A 195 -4.72 12.36 10.35
CA ILE A 195 -4.78 12.43 11.82
C ILE A 195 -6.14 11.93 12.32
N ALA A 196 -7.24 12.31 11.67
CA ALA A 196 -8.59 11.83 12.01
C ALA A 196 -8.76 10.31 11.81
N ARG A 197 -7.95 9.70 10.94
CA ARG A 197 -7.86 8.24 10.73
C ARG A 197 -6.89 7.56 11.69
N GLY A 198 -6.29 8.29 12.63
CA GLY A 198 -5.34 7.78 13.62
C GLY A 198 -3.92 7.53 13.08
N VAL A 199 -3.56 8.13 11.95
CA VAL A 199 -2.26 7.93 11.26
C VAL A 199 -1.11 8.51 12.09
N PRO A 200 -0.01 7.76 12.32
CA PRO A 200 1.15 8.25 13.07
C PRO A 200 1.82 9.46 12.44
N ALA A 201 2.53 10.25 13.27
CA ALA A 201 3.14 11.51 12.86
C ALA A 201 4.12 11.39 11.69
N GLU A 202 4.82 10.27 11.55
CA GLU A 202 5.73 10.04 10.43
C GLU A 202 4.99 9.83 9.09
N ALA A 203 3.87 9.12 9.11
CA ALA A 203 3.03 8.95 7.93
C ALA A 203 2.28 10.26 7.57
N VAL A 204 2.00 11.12 8.56
CA VAL A 204 1.54 12.50 8.32
C VAL A 204 2.61 13.32 7.59
N LYS A 205 3.89 13.23 8.01
CA LYS A 205 5.00 13.90 7.30
C LYS A 205 5.17 13.43 5.86
N LEU A 206 4.91 12.16 5.57
CA LEU A 206 4.92 11.66 4.19
C LEU A 206 3.75 12.22 3.39
N ALA A 207 2.55 12.27 3.97
CA ALA A 207 1.39 12.88 3.35
C ALA A 207 1.63 14.37 3.04
N GLU A 208 2.33 15.09 3.92
CA GLU A 208 2.80 16.46 3.67
C GLU A 208 3.76 16.54 2.48
N LYS A 209 4.79 15.68 2.42
CA LYS A 209 5.72 15.61 1.27
C LYS A 209 4.98 15.34 -0.04
N ARG A 210 4.00 14.42 -0.01
CA ARG A 210 3.14 14.10 -1.17
C ARG A 210 2.30 15.31 -1.56
N LEU A 211 1.68 15.99 -0.60
CA LEU A 211 0.84 17.16 -0.84
C LEU A 211 1.65 18.29 -1.50
N ILE A 212 2.88 18.54 -1.02
CA ILE A 212 3.81 19.50 -1.63
C ILE A 212 4.04 19.13 -3.09
N ARG A 213 4.38 17.87 -3.37
CA ARG A 213 4.66 17.38 -4.73
C ARG A 213 3.46 17.46 -5.67
N VAL A 214 2.27 17.15 -5.17
CA VAL A 214 1.00 17.27 -5.91
C VAL A 214 0.71 18.73 -6.26
N ASN A 215 0.93 19.65 -5.32
CA ASN A 215 0.72 21.08 -5.55
C ASN A 215 1.76 21.66 -6.53
N GLU A 216 3.03 21.29 -6.41
CA GLU A 216 4.08 21.69 -7.35
C GLU A 216 3.78 21.22 -8.77
N ALA A 217 3.30 19.98 -8.94
CA ALA A 217 2.90 19.46 -10.24
C ALA A 217 1.73 20.25 -10.84
N PHE A 218 0.70 20.55 -10.04
CA PHE A 218 -0.44 21.32 -10.50
C PHE A 218 -0.08 22.75 -10.92
N GLU A 219 0.76 23.45 -10.14
CA GLU A 219 1.20 24.80 -10.50
C GLU A 219 2.03 24.81 -11.80
N LYS A 220 2.90 23.81 -12.03
CA LYS A 220 3.61 23.67 -13.31
C LYS A 220 2.65 23.52 -14.49
N ILE A 221 1.62 22.67 -14.37
CA ILE A 221 0.63 22.47 -15.44
C ILE A 221 -0.18 23.73 -15.69
N LYS A 222 -0.62 24.39 -14.61
CA LYS A 222 -1.39 25.63 -14.67
C LYS A 222 -0.62 26.74 -15.37
N ASN A 223 0.67 26.90 -15.05
CA ASN A 223 1.53 27.89 -15.71
C ASN A 223 1.77 27.57 -17.20
N ALA A 224 1.85 26.30 -17.57
CA ALA A 224 2.03 25.87 -18.96
C ALA A 224 0.75 26.00 -19.82
N LYS A 225 -0.43 26.04 -19.20
CA LYS A 225 -1.74 26.18 -19.87
C LYS A 225 -2.34 27.60 -19.75
N SER A 226 -1.64 28.54 -19.10
CA SER A 226 -2.02 29.96 -19.01
C SER A 226 -1.35 30.76 -20.13
#